data_AF-A0AAV3EK59-F1
#
_entry.id   AF-A0AAV3EK59-F1
#
_cell.length_a   1.000
_cell.length_b   1.000
_cell.length_c   1.000
_cell.angle_alpha   90.00
_cell.angle_beta   90.00
_cell.angle_gamma   90.00
#
_symmetry.space_group_name_H-M   'P 1'
#
loop_
_entity.id
_entity.type
_entity.pdbx_description
1 polymer ?
#
loop_
_entity_poly.entity_id
_entity_poly.type
_entity_poly.pdbx_seq_one_letter_code
_entity_poly.pdbx_strand_id
1 'polypeptide(L)'
;MCLSTYKTVEVSSKANMIITQTSDKLLGNFIGSAYNIFYGREADSDGFRYWYNMLSTGKVSARTFIEKFVLESKEFLDSVKLKEEFISKIYRFIFGRDTDKQGKQYWLDYIDGRILYYYRSEYPSTYKNSEILILRWNINDSPKVISDVMNKLIFSDEFAVRISLMNIKLDKNNVNIPVNRTDALSIYNLLENDIKLVDYTDEIEKRKQEALRLEQDLINRVGSSRLKNKILTYLGDMVNNVAVSFYDVTTKESFDINGDVLFKAGSTHKVPLNIVLYDLVQSGKINLNSKVEYVHSQHYEGGSGVLQGYLVGEYLPPQTFAELSKRSLLNSDNIAANMLITGINQVTSLYREYGKILEEPLNRTGNLFSTNEMRKFLLKLYENKDNNPYYKNIIQYLKDSSTGVRMGRYIPEGIVANKYGSFQGNYHDIGIVFGDRPFILVIYTKDLSNAEKVIADISKIVYER
;
A
#
# COMPACT_ATOMS: atom_id res chain seq x y z
N MET A 1 40.34 -7.29 32.46
CA MET A 1 40.97 -5.96 32.65
C MET A 1 41.17 -5.33 31.29
N CYS A 2 40.66 -4.11 31.13
CA CYS A 2 40.94 -3.22 30.02
C CYS A 2 42.40 -2.73 30.12
N LEU A 3 43.12 -2.55 29.00
CA LEU A 3 43.90 -1.34 28.67
C LEU A 3 44.80 -1.53 27.43
N SER A 4 44.86 -0.45 26.66
CA SER A 4 45.55 -0.18 25.41
C SER A 4 47.06 -0.36 25.42
N THR A 5 47.67 -0.49 24.23
CA THR A 5 48.61 0.53 23.71
C THR A 5 48.94 0.25 22.25
N TYR A 6 48.57 1.20 21.38
CA TYR A 6 49.14 1.33 20.04
C TYR A 6 50.63 1.66 20.19
N LYS A 7 51.50 0.87 19.56
CA LYS A 7 52.86 1.29 19.22
C LYS A 7 52.91 1.56 17.72
N THR A 8 52.86 2.84 17.36
CA THR A 8 53.39 3.35 16.10
C THR A 8 54.86 2.92 16.00
N VAL A 9 55.18 2.14 14.96
CA VAL A 9 56.56 1.84 14.57
C VAL A 9 56.87 2.69 13.35
N GLU A 10 57.82 3.61 13.49
CA GLU A 10 58.45 4.31 12.38
C GLU A 10 59.08 3.29 11.42
N VAL A 11 58.65 3.29 10.17
CA VAL A 11 59.27 2.48 9.12
C VAL A 11 60.42 3.28 8.52
N SER A 12 61.62 3.00 9.00
CA SER A 12 62.87 3.31 8.30
C SER A 12 63.72 2.05 8.19
N SER A 13 63.78 1.50 6.98
CA SER A 13 65.03 1.26 6.24
C SER A 13 64.86 0.11 5.26
N LYS A 14 65.27 0.40 4.03
CA LYS A 14 65.52 -0.48 2.89
C LYS A 14 65.69 -1.97 3.25
N ALA A 15 64.63 -2.74 3.05
CA ALA A 15 64.73 -4.16 2.71
C ALA A 15 64.22 -4.31 1.28
N ASN A 16 65.06 -4.87 0.41
CA ASN A 16 64.73 -5.21 -0.96
C ASN A 16 63.45 -6.08 -0.99
N MET A 17 62.30 -5.47 -1.32
CA MET A 17 61.07 -6.21 -1.64
C MET A 17 61.29 -6.93 -2.97
N ILE A 18 61.71 -8.19 -2.91
CA ILE A 18 61.47 -9.13 -4.01
C ILE A 18 59.98 -9.47 -3.97
N ILE A 19 59.14 -8.55 -4.43
CA ILE A 19 57.71 -8.76 -4.70
C ILE A 19 57.47 -8.42 -6.17
N THR A 20 58.06 -9.20 -7.07
CA THR A 20 57.79 -9.12 -8.50
C THR A 20 56.88 -10.27 -8.94
N GLN A 21 57.19 -11.53 -8.63
CA GLN A 21 56.33 -12.65 -9.03
C GLN A 21 55.00 -12.72 -8.27
N THR A 22 55.00 -12.55 -6.93
CA THR A 22 53.76 -12.68 -6.14
C THR A 22 52.79 -11.52 -6.39
N SER A 23 53.26 -10.27 -6.53
CA SER A 23 52.36 -9.13 -6.81
C SER A 23 51.78 -9.19 -8.22
N ASP A 24 52.57 -9.61 -9.22
CA ASP A 24 52.08 -9.80 -10.59
C ASP A 24 51.10 -10.98 -10.68
N LYS A 25 51.36 -12.09 -9.95
CA LYS A 25 50.39 -13.19 -9.81
C LYS A 25 49.12 -12.74 -9.10
N LEU A 26 49.21 -11.93 -8.04
CA LEU A 26 48.05 -11.38 -7.33
C LEU A 26 47.24 -10.43 -8.22
N LEU A 27 47.90 -9.58 -9.02
CA LEU A 27 47.25 -8.71 -10.00
C LEU A 27 46.58 -9.52 -11.12
N GLY A 28 47.28 -10.54 -11.63
CA GLY A 28 46.73 -11.47 -12.62
C GLY A 28 45.49 -12.19 -12.10
N ASN A 29 45.58 -12.77 -10.89
CA ASN A 29 44.45 -13.43 -10.24
C ASN A 29 43.30 -12.47 -9.95
N PHE A 30 43.59 -11.20 -9.62
CA PHE A 30 42.56 -10.18 -9.45
C PHE A 30 41.80 -9.94 -10.75
N ILE A 31 42.50 -9.77 -11.88
CA ILE A 31 41.87 -9.59 -13.20
C ILE A 31 41.13 -10.85 -13.64
N GLY A 32 41.76 -12.03 -13.53
CA GLY A 32 41.15 -13.30 -13.88
C GLY A 32 39.90 -13.61 -13.05
N SER A 33 39.93 -13.31 -11.75
CA SER A 33 38.77 -13.44 -10.87
C SER A 33 37.64 -12.48 -11.28
N ALA A 34 37.95 -11.30 -11.81
CA ALA A 34 36.92 -10.37 -12.30
C ALA A 34 36.11 -10.99 -13.45
N TYR A 35 36.79 -11.56 -14.46
CA TYR A 35 36.14 -12.24 -15.58
C TYR A 35 35.29 -13.42 -15.10
N ASN A 36 35.86 -14.29 -14.27
CA ASN A 36 35.14 -15.46 -13.77
C ASN A 36 33.92 -15.07 -12.93
N ILE A 37 34.07 -14.14 -11.99
CA ILE A 37 33.00 -13.77 -11.05
C ILE A 37 31.87 -13.01 -11.75
N PHE A 38 32.21 -12.03 -12.60
CA PHE A 38 31.21 -11.12 -13.17
C PHE A 38 30.66 -11.59 -14.50
N TYR A 39 31.46 -12.30 -15.31
CA TYR A 39 31.08 -12.73 -16.66
C TYR A 39 30.94 -14.24 -16.81
N GLY A 40 31.31 -15.01 -15.78
CA GLY A 40 31.16 -16.46 -15.80
C GLY A 40 32.07 -17.17 -16.82
N ARG A 41 33.16 -16.52 -17.23
CA ARG A 41 34.11 -17.05 -18.21
C ARG A 41 35.54 -16.66 -17.87
N GLU A 42 36.49 -17.39 -18.44
CA GLU A 42 37.88 -17.00 -18.40
C GLU A 42 38.10 -15.73 -19.23
N ALA A 43 39.11 -14.95 -18.86
CA ALA A 43 39.53 -13.80 -19.66
C ALA A 43 40.08 -14.31 -21.01
N ASP A 44 39.73 -13.64 -22.10
CA ASP A 44 40.49 -13.80 -23.34
C ASP A 44 41.85 -13.09 -23.21
N SER A 45 42.83 -13.51 -24.02
CA SER A 45 44.20 -13.01 -23.93
C SER A 45 44.30 -11.50 -24.14
N ASP A 46 43.49 -10.94 -25.03
CA ASP A 46 43.52 -9.52 -25.39
C ASP A 46 42.93 -8.65 -24.28
N GLY A 47 41.76 -9.04 -23.78
CA GLY A 47 41.08 -8.40 -22.66
C GLY A 47 41.90 -8.46 -21.38
N PHE A 48 42.53 -9.60 -21.08
CA PHE A 48 43.44 -9.73 -19.93
C PHE A 48 44.64 -8.79 -20.08
N ARG A 49 45.32 -8.84 -21.23
CA ARG A 49 46.52 -8.05 -21.52
C ARG A 49 46.23 -6.55 -21.42
N TYR A 50 45.09 -6.11 -21.94
CA TYR A 50 44.66 -4.73 -21.87
C TYR A 50 44.56 -4.26 -20.40
N TRP A 51 43.77 -4.95 -19.57
CA TRP A 51 43.56 -4.54 -18.18
C TRP A 51 44.82 -4.66 -17.32
N TYR A 52 45.61 -5.72 -17.52
CA TYR A 52 46.87 -5.90 -16.83
C TYR A 52 47.80 -4.72 -17.10
N ASN A 53 47.97 -4.30 -18.36
CA ASN A 53 48.81 -3.17 -18.71
C ASN A 53 48.28 -1.86 -18.13
N MET A 54 46.97 -1.60 -18.20
CA MET A 54 46.40 -0.35 -17.68
C MET A 54 46.61 -0.20 -16.17
N LEU A 55 46.44 -1.29 -15.41
CA LEU A 55 46.63 -1.32 -13.96
C LEU A 55 48.11 -1.33 -13.56
N SER A 56 48.92 -2.17 -14.21
CA SER A 56 50.34 -2.34 -13.86
C SER A 56 51.18 -1.10 -14.18
N THR A 57 50.79 -0.30 -15.17
CA THR A 57 51.43 1.00 -15.47
C THR A 57 50.77 2.18 -14.75
N GLY A 58 49.68 1.96 -14.00
CA GLY A 58 48.96 3.01 -13.28
C GLY A 58 48.23 4.02 -14.14
N LYS A 59 47.88 3.64 -15.39
CA LYS A 59 47.04 4.46 -16.28
C LYS A 59 45.59 4.47 -15.80
N VAL A 60 45.14 3.38 -15.16
CA VAL A 60 43.89 3.32 -14.39
C VAL A 60 44.17 2.88 -12.97
N SER A 61 43.34 3.31 -12.03
CA SER A 61 43.36 2.80 -10.66
C SER A 61 42.47 1.55 -10.54
N ALA A 62 42.61 0.81 -9.44
CA ALA A 62 41.72 -0.30 -9.10
C ALA A 62 40.25 0.14 -9.06
N ARG A 63 39.98 1.35 -8.55
CA ARG A 63 38.65 1.96 -8.59
C ARG A 63 38.14 2.13 -10.02
N THR A 64 38.92 2.77 -10.90
CA THR A 64 38.51 2.98 -12.29
C THR A 64 38.37 1.66 -13.04
N PHE A 65 39.20 0.66 -12.74
CA PHE A 65 39.02 -0.70 -13.26
C PHE A 65 37.66 -1.26 -12.83
N ILE A 66 37.33 -1.22 -11.55
CA ILE A 66 36.05 -1.74 -11.05
C ILE A 66 34.85 -0.98 -11.64
N GLU A 67 34.91 0.35 -11.68
CA GLU A 67 33.87 1.18 -12.29
C GLU A 67 33.63 0.77 -13.75
N LYS A 68 34.69 0.69 -14.56
CA LYS A 68 34.56 0.37 -16.00
C LYS A 68 34.26 -1.10 -16.28
N PHE A 69 34.87 -2.00 -15.53
CA PHE A 69 34.79 -3.44 -15.75
C PHE A 69 33.50 -4.01 -15.17
N VAL A 70 33.07 -3.54 -14.01
CA VAL A 70 31.91 -4.09 -13.32
C VAL A 70 30.70 -3.23 -13.58
N LEU A 71 30.77 -1.92 -13.36
CA LEU A 71 29.57 -1.07 -13.33
C LEU A 71 29.12 -0.58 -14.71
N GLU A 72 30.06 -0.38 -15.63
CA GLU A 72 29.77 0.10 -16.98
C GLU A 72 29.65 -1.05 -18.01
N SER A 73 29.90 -2.30 -17.61
CA SER A 73 29.81 -3.42 -18.53
C SER A 73 28.38 -3.93 -18.68
N LYS A 74 27.91 -3.95 -19.92
CA LYS A 74 26.61 -4.50 -20.26
C LYS A 74 26.49 -5.97 -19.85
N GLU A 75 27.57 -6.75 -19.98
CA GLU A 75 27.62 -8.17 -19.62
C GLU A 75 27.36 -8.40 -18.11
N PHE A 76 27.86 -7.52 -17.24
CA PHE A 76 27.54 -7.56 -15.81
C PHE A 76 26.09 -7.13 -15.53
N LEU A 77 25.67 -6.00 -16.13
CA LEU A 77 24.31 -5.46 -15.96
C LEU A 77 23.23 -6.40 -16.52
N ASP A 78 23.55 -7.26 -17.47
CA ASP A 78 22.60 -8.24 -18.01
C ASP A 78 22.55 -9.51 -17.13
N SER A 79 23.65 -9.85 -16.44
CA SER A 79 23.82 -11.12 -15.73
C SER A 79 23.45 -11.08 -14.25
N VAL A 80 23.66 -9.95 -13.55
CA VAL A 80 23.43 -9.87 -12.09
C VAL A 80 22.12 -9.18 -11.78
N LYS A 81 21.09 -9.93 -11.37
CA LYS A 81 19.76 -9.36 -11.11
C LYS A 81 19.41 -9.30 -9.64
N LEU A 82 19.80 -10.30 -8.86
CA LEU A 82 19.48 -10.35 -7.44
C LEU A 82 20.50 -9.56 -6.62
N LYS A 83 20.02 -8.87 -5.58
CA LYS A 83 20.90 -8.21 -4.60
C LYS A 83 21.80 -9.22 -3.88
N GLU A 84 21.32 -10.43 -3.63
CA GLU A 84 22.06 -11.53 -3.02
C GLU A 84 23.22 -11.98 -3.91
N GLU A 85 22.97 -12.14 -5.20
CA GLU A 85 23.96 -12.47 -6.21
C GLU A 85 25.01 -11.35 -6.31
N PHE A 86 24.55 -10.10 -6.40
CA PHE A 86 25.42 -8.94 -6.45
C PHE A 86 26.38 -8.89 -5.27
N ILE A 87 25.86 -8.98 -4.04
CA ILE A 87 26.67 -8.97 -2.82
C ILE A 87 27.64 -10.15 -2.80
N SER A 88 27.19 -11.36 -3.13
CA SER A 88 28.08 -12.52 -3.15
C SER A 88 29.22 -12.36 -4.17
N LYS A 89 28.93 -11.89 -5.39
CA LYS A 89 29.94 -11.64 -6.43
C LYS A 89 30.91 -10.54 -6.04
N ILE A 90 30.41 -9.36 -5.67
CA ILE A 90 31.28 -8.23 -5.36
C ILE A 90 32.13 -8.49 -4.12
N TYR A 91 31.59 -9.17 -3.10
CA TYR A 91 32.33 -9.44 -1.88
C TYR A 91 33.47 -10.44 -2.12
N ARG A 92 33.22 -11.51 -2.89
CA ARG A 92 34.28 -12.42 -3.37
C ARG A 92 35.33 -11.68 -4.16
N PHE A 93 34.90 -10.79 -5.05
CA PHE A 93 35.82 -10.06 -5.89
C PHE A 93 36.69 -9.06 -5.10
N ILE A 94 36.10 -8.30 -4.18
CA ILE A 94 36.77 -7.25 -3.39
C ILE A 94 37.64 -7.86 -2.29
N PHE A 95 37.17 -8.87 -1.56
CA PHE A 95 37.87 -9.43 -0.40
C PHE A 95 38.52 -10.78 -0.64
N GLY A 96 38.24 -11.45 -1.77
CA GLY A 96 38.80 -12.77 -2.08
C GLY A 96 38.17 -13.91 -1.25
N ARG A 97 37.02 -13.69 -0.62
CA ARG A 97 36.33 -14.66 0.23
C ARG A 97 34.81 -14.52 0.14
N ASP A 98 34.08 -15.56 0.54
CA ASP A 98 32.62 -15.49 0.70
C ASP A 98 32.22 -14.60 1.91
N THR A 99 31.01 -14.06 1.85
CA THR A 99 30.38 -13.43 3.02
C THR A 99 30.00 -14.49 4.04
N ASP A 100 30.27 -14.23 5.32
CA ASP A 100 29.60 -14.96 6.38
C ASP A 100 28.10 -14.57 6.45
N LYS A 101 27.31 -15.33 7.21
CA LYS A 101 25.86 -15.11 7.30
C LYS A 101 25.50 -13.71 7.83
N GLN A 102 26.27 -13.18 8.79
CA GLN A 102 25.99 -11.87 9.40
C GLN A 102 26.38 -10.74 8.44
N GLY A 103 27.56 -10.84 7.83
CA GLY A 103 28.03 -9.89 6.81
C GLY A 103 27.10 -9.85 5.61
N LYS A 104 26.63 -11.01 5.13
CA LYS A 104 25.66 -11.07 4.02
C LYS A 104 24.38 -10.34 4.40
N GLN A 105 23.81 -10.61 5.56
CA GLN A 105 22.57 -9.96 6.00
C GLN A 105 22.74 -8.45 6.14
N TYR A 106 23.84 -7.99 6.73
CA TYR A 106 24.14 -6.56 6.85
C TYR A 106 24.08 -5.84 5.49
N TRP A 107 24.69 -6.42 4.46
CA TRP A 107 24.69 -5.83 3.12
C TRP A 107 23.33 -5.87 2.43
N LEU A 108 22.54 -6.93 2.64
CA LEU A 108 21.17 -7.00 2.14
C LEU A 108 20.29 -5.93 2.77
N ASP A 109 20.37 -5.75 4.09
CA ASP A 109 19.63 -4.71 4.81
C ASP A 109 20.08 -3.30 4.37
N TYR A 110 21.38 -3.12 4.13
CA TYR A 110 21.91 -1.87 3.60
C TYR A 110 21.35 -1.57 2.20
N ILE A 111 21.30 -2.57 1.31
CA ILE A 111 20.69 -2.43 -0.02
C ILE A 111 19.21 -2.07 0.08
N ASP A 112 18.43 -2.80 0.87
CA ASP A 112 16.99 -2.55 1.04
C ASP A 112 16.74 -1.14 1.59
N GLY A 113 17.53 -0.72 2.58
CA GLY A 113 17.48 0.63 3.12
C GLY A 113 17.79 1.71 2.06
N ARG A 114 18.77 1.46 1.18
CA ARG A 114 19.12 2.38 0.08
C ARG A 114 18.08 2.40 -1.02
N ILE A 115 17.48 1.26 -1.37
CA ILE A 115 16.36 1.19 -2.32
C ILE A 115 15.24 2.09 -1.82
N LEU A 116 14.83 1.93 -0.56
CA LEU A 116 13.79 2.76 0.03
C LEU A 116 14.20 4.24 0.08
N TYR A 117 15.43 4.54 0.50
CA TYR A 117 15.91 5.91 0.56
C TYR A 117 15.84 6.64 -0.80
N TYR A 118 16.27 5.98 -1.89
CA TYR A 118 16.32 6.62 -3.21
C TYR A 118 15.00 6.58 -3.97
N TYR A 119 14.21 5.52 -3.81
CA TYR A 119 13.09 5.24 -4.72
C TYR A 119 11.72 5.28 -4.04
N ARG A 120 11.62 5.42 -2.71
CA ARG A 120 10.31 5.44 -2.01
C ARG A 120 9.37 6.51 -2.53
N SER A 121 9.89 7.68 -2.89
CA SER A 121 9.11 8.81 -3.41
C SER A 121 8.59 8.60 -4.84
N GLU A 122 9.11 7.60 -5.57
CA GLU A 122 8.60 7.25 -6.91
C GLU A 122 7.30 6.43 -6.84
N TYR A 123 6.92 5.95 -5.65
CA TYR A 123 5.71 5.17 -5.42
C TYR A 123 4.68 5.93 -4.57
N PRO A 124 3.37 5.69 -4.76
CA PRO A 124 2.33 6.26 -3.92
C PRO A 124 2.54 5.99 -2.42
N SER A 125 2.03 6.88 -1.56
CA SER A 125 2.15 6.76 -0.11
C SER A 125 1.50 5.49 0.45
N THR A 126 0.49 4.95 -0.24
CA THR A 126 -0.23 3.72 0.09
C THR A 126 0.59 2.44 -0.08
N TYR A 127 1.69 2.48 -0.84
CA TYR A 127 2.56 1.31 -1.02
C TYR A 127 3.37 1.05 0.24
N LYS A 128 3.44 -0.20 0.69
CA LYS A 128 4.29 -0.59 1.82
C LYS A 128 5.74 -0.69 1.36
N ASN A 129 6.67 -0.45 2.28
CA ASN A 129 8.10 -0.62 1.99
C ASN A 129 8.43 -2.02 1.44
N SER A 130 7.80 -3.07 1.99
CA SER A 130 7.96 -4.44 1.50
C SER A 130 7.52 -4.62 0.04
N GLU A 131 6.48 -3.93 -0.39
CA GLU A 131 5.97 -4.01 -1.77
C GLU A 131 6.95 -3.35 -2.74
N ILE A 132 7.51 -2.21 -2.35
CA ILE A 132 8.54 -1.50 -3.13
C ILE A 132 9.79 -2.35 -3.26
N LEU A 133 10.22 -3.01 -2.19
CA LEU A 133 11.37 -3.93 -2.24
C LEU A 133 11.12 -5.13 -3.15
N ILE A 134 9.88 -5.66 -3.18
CA ILE A 134 9.51 -6.72 -4.14
C ILE A 134 9.51 -6.19 -5.56
N LEU A 135 9.02 -4.97 -5.82
CA LEU A 135 9.02 -4.39 -7.17
C LEU A 135 10.43 -3.99 -7.65
N ARG A 136 11.33 -3.63 -6.73
CA ARG A 136 12.73 -3.26 -6.99
C ARG A 136 13.71 -4.38 -6.64
N TRP A 137 13.26 -5.63 -6.70
CA TRP A 137 14.08 -6.80 -6.39
C TRP A 137 15.28 -6.97 -7.34
N ASN A 138 15.12 -6.48 -8.58
CA ASN A 138 16.17 -6.45 -9.58
C ASN A 138 17.11 -5.25 -9.31
N ILE A 139 18.35 -5.55 -8.94
CA ILE A 139 19.32 -4.55 -8.51
C ILE A 139 19.68 -3.57 -9.62
N ASN A 140 19.59 -3.97 -10.89
CA ASN A 140 19.93 -3.12 -12.05
C ASN A 140 18.93 -1.99 -12.27
N ASP A 141 17.72 -2.11 -11.72
CA ASP A 141 16.75 -1.02 -11.70
C ASP A 141 17.10 0.04 -10.64
N SER A 142 18.21 -0.12 -9.92
CA SER A 142 18.67 0.70 -8.81
C SER A 142 20.13 1.15 -8.91
N PRO A 143 20.57 1.83 -9.99
CA PRO A 143 21.99 2.14 -10.23
C PRO A 143 22.63 3.03 -9.14
N LYS A 144 21.84 3.88 -8.46
CA LYS A 144 22.32 4.68 -7.32
C LYS A 144 22.71 3.79 -6.14
N VAL A 145 21.94 2.73 -5.89
CA VAL A 145 22.19 1.77 -4.80
C VAL A 145 23.46 0.98 -5.09
N ILE A 146 23.63 0.51 -6.33
CA ILE A 146 24.86 -0.17 -6.77
C ILE A 146 26.06 0.73 -6.51
N SER A 147 26.04 1.98 -6.99
CA SER A 147 27.14 2.92 -6.78
C SER A 147 27.47 3.13 -5.29
N ASP A 148 26.45 3.23 -4.44
CA ASP A 148 26.62 3.44 -3.00
C ASP A 148 27.29 2.24 -2.32
N VAL A 149 26.83 1.02 -2.62
CA VAL A 149 27.41 -0.21 -2.10
C VAL A 149 28.86 -0.36 -2.55
N MET A 150 29.11 -0.11 -3.83
CA MET A 150 30.44 -0.22 -4.43
C MET A 150 31.42 0.77 -3.79
N ASN A 151 31.01 2.03 -3.65
CA ASN A 151 31.83 3.04 -2.98
C ASN A 151 32.15 2.60 -1.55
N LYS A 152 31.15 2.14 -0.79
CA LYS A 152 31.35 1.69 0.59
C LYS A 152 32.32 0.51 0.70
N LEU A 153 32.29 -0.43 -0.24
CA LEU A 153 33.21 -1.58 -0.30
C LEU A 153 34.63 -1.17 -0.71
N ILE A 154 34.77 -0.33 -1.74
CA ILE A 154 36.05 0.14 -2.27
C ILE A 154 36.80 1.01 -1.25
N PHE A 155 36.09 1.81 -0.46
CA PHE A 155 36.70 2.64 0.59
C PHE A 155 36.86 1.92 1.94
N SER A 156 36.76 0.59 1.97
CA SER A 156 37.05 -0.18 3.17
C SER A 156 38.55 -0.36 3.39
N ASP A 157 38.98 -0.34 4.65
CA ASP A 157 40.39 -0.59 5.02
C ASP A 157 40.86 -1.96 4.52
N GLU A 158 39.99 -2.97 4.57
CA GLU A 158 40.29 -4.33 4.11
C GLU A 158 40.60 -4.36 2.60
N PHE A 159 39.84 -3.62 1.78
CA PHE A 159 40.15 -3.52 0.35
C PHE A 159 41.44 -2.75 0.09
N ALA A 160 41.66 -1.64 0.82
CA ALA A 160 42.89 -0.86 0.70
C ALA A 160 44.14 -1.70 0.99
N VAL A 161 44.10 -2.55 2.02
CA VAL A 161 45.17 -3.51 2.33
C VAL A 161 45.39 -4.46 1.15
N ARG A 162 44.34 -5.08 0.61
CA ARG A 162 44.46 -6.02 -0.52
C ARG A 162 45.06 -5.38 -1.77
N ILE A 163 44.66 -4.14 -2.09
CA ILE A 163 45.20 -3.37 -3.22
C ILE A 163 46.68 -3.03 -3.03
N SER A 164 47.09 -2.72 -1.80
CA SER A 164 48.51 -2.43 -1.50
C SER A 164 49.41 -3.63 -1.82
N LEU A 165 48.95 -4.87 -1.60
CA LEU A 165 49.71 -6.09 -1.88
C LEU A 165 49.93 -6.33 -3.39
N MET A 166 49.09 -5.74 -4.25
CA MET A 166 49.19 -5.83 -5.71
C MET A 166 50.09 -4.73 -6.31
N ASN A 167 50.52 -3.76 -5.49
CA ASN A 167 51.31 -2.59 -5.90
C ASN A 167 50.62 -1.76 -7.01
N ILE A 168 49.30 -1.63 -6.98
CA ILE A 168 48.52 -0.81 -7.92
C ILE A 168 47.87 0.37 -7.20
N LYS A 169 47.51 1.41 -7.96
CA LYS A 169 46.83 2.59 -7.42
C LYS A 169 45.41 2.26 -7.00
N LEU A 170 44.97 2.72 -5.81
CA LEU A 170 43.56 2.68 -5.42
C LEU A 170 42.78 3.83 -6.07
N ASP A 171 43.34 5.05 -5.98
CA ASP A 171 42.85 6.30 -6.58
C ASP A 171 44.00 7.09 -7.23
N LYS A 172 43.76 8.35 -7.65
CA LYS A 172 44.76 9.15 -8.38
C LYS A 172 46.08 9.37 -7.62
N ASN A 173 46.08 9.30 -6.28
CA ASN A 173 47.18 9.81 -5.46
C ASN A 173 47.87 8.77 -4.58
N ASN A 174 47.49 7.49 -4.65
CA ASN A 174 48.00 6.48 -3.73
C ASN A 174 48.83 5.40 -4.44
N VAL A 175 50.08 5.25 -3.98
CA VAL A 175 51.07 4.18 -4.26
C VAL A 175 52.07 4.42 -5.41
N ASN A 176 53.34 4.07 -5.15
CA ASN A 176 54.45 4.08 -6.09
C ASN A 176 54.49 2.76 -6.87
N ILE A 177 54.46 2.82 -8.21
CA ILE A 177 54.37 1.63 -9.07
C ILE A 177 55.77 1.11 -9.39
N PRO A 178 56.06 -0.19 -9.20
CA PRO A 178 57.35 -0.78 -9.55
C PRO A 178 57.65 -0.66 -11.05
N VAL A 179 58.89 -0.29 -11.40
CA VAL A 179 59.32 -0.03 -12.79
C VAL A 179 59.49 -1.32 -13.62
N ASN A 180 59.69 -2.48 -12.96
CA ASN A 180 59.94 -3.78 -13.61
C ASN A 180 58.77 -4.76 -13.35
N ARG A 181 57.76 -4.76 -14.24
CA ARG A 181 56.62 -5.69 -14.22
C ARG A 181 56.82 -6.84 -15.22
N THR A 182 56.28 -8.02 -14.91
CA THR A 182 56.31 -9.21 -15.78
C THR A 182 55.39 -9.03 -16.99
N ASP A 183 55.74 -9.66 -18.13
CA ASP A 183 54.90 -9.64 -19.34
C ASP A 183 53.52 -10.28 -19.11
N ALA A 184 52.48 -9.65 -19.66
CA ALA A 184 51.08 -10.03 -19.44
C ALA A 184 50.77 -11.46 -19.91
N LEU A 185 51.37 -11.93 -21.01
CA LEU A 185 51.10 -13.27 -21.54
C LEU A 185 51.65 -14.36 -20.62
N SER A 186 52.80 -14.12 -19.98
CA SER A 186 53.35 -15.05 -18.99
C SER A 186 52.45 -15.18 -17.76
N ILE A 187 51.86 -14.08 -17.29
CA ILE A 187 50.92 -14.10 -16.15
C ILE A 187 49.61 -14.77 -16.54
N TYR A 188 49.10 -14.53 -17.75
CA TYR A 188 47.88 -15.16 -18.25
C TYR A 188 47.96 -16.69 -18.19
N ASN A 189 49.09 -17.27 -18.63
CA ASN A 189 49.29 -18.72 -18.63
C ASN A 189 49.44 -19.35 -17.22
N LEU A 190 49.55 -18.54 -16.16
CA LEU A 190 49.70 -18.97 -14.77
C LEU A 190 48.40 -18.85 -13.95
N LEU A 191 47.29 -18.47 -14.57
CA LEU A 191 46.00 -18.35 -13.90
C LEU A 191 45.43 -19.74 -13.56
N GLU A 192 44.96 -19.90 -12.33
CA GLU A 192 44.24 -21.09 -11.85
C GLU A 192 42.78 -20.67 -11.57
N ASN A 193 41.81 -21.31 -12.23
CA ASN A 193 40.39 -20.91 -12.18
C ASN A 193 39.54 -21.91 -11.40
N ASP A 194 39.48 -21.76 -10.07
CA ASP A 194 38.71 -22.65 -9.17
C ASP A 194 37.45 -21.99 -8.55
N ILE A 195 36.92 -20.92 -9.15
CA ILE A 195 35.76 -20.21 -8.58
C ILE A 195 34.45 -20.89 -8.97
N LYS A 196 33.77 -21.48 -7.98
CA LYS A 196 32.40 -22.00 -8.16
C LYS A 196 31.39 -20.87 -8.28
N LEU A 197 30.75 -20.80 -9.45
CA LEU A 197 29.59 -19.95 -9.69
C LEU A 197 28.37 -20.51 -8.98
N VAL A 198 27.56 -19.62 -8.42
CA VAL A 198 26.26 -19.98 -7.84
C VAL A 198 25.21 -19.72 -8.91
N ASP A 199 24.41 -20.75 -9.22
CA ASP A 199 23.27 -20.62 -10.12
C ASP A 199 22.06 -20.04 -9.37
N TYR A 200 21.56 -18.90 -9.86
CA TYR A 200 20.41 -18.18 -9.31
C TYR A 200 19.17 -18.26 -10.21
N THR A 201 19.21 -19.04 -11.30
CA THR A 201 18.18 -19.03 -12.35
C THR A 201 16.77 -19.28 -11.79
N ASP A 202 16.61 -20.29 -10.94
CA ASP A 202 15.32 -20.63 -10.33
C ASP A 202 14.80 -19.54 -9.38
N GLU A 203 15.70 -18.92 -8.61
CA GLU A 203 15.34 -17.87 -7.66
C GLU A 203 14.94 -16.57 -8.38
N ILE A 204 15.65 -16.22 -9.45
CA ILE A 204 15.33 -15.10 -10.34
C ILE A 204 13.93 -15.26 -10.93
N GLU A 205 13.60 -16.44 -11.48
CA GLU A 205 12.28 -16.68 -12.07
C GLU A 205 11.17 -16.63 -11.00
N LYS A 206 11.42 -17.18 -9.81
CA LYS A 206 10.48 -17.08 -8.68
C LYS A 206 10.22 -15.63 -8.28
N ARG A 207 11.26 -14.80 -8.14
CA ARG A 207 11.13 -13.37 -7.78
C ARG A 207 10.43 -12.58 -8.87
N LYS A 208 10.70 -12.88 -10.13
CA LYS A 208 10.01 -12.28 -11.28
C LYS A 208 8.52 -12.58 -11.24
N GLN A 209 8.12 -13.83 -10.98
CA GLN A 209 6.72 -14.21 -10.85
C GLN A 209 6.05 -13.54 -9.65
N GLU A 210 6.75 -13.47 -8.51
CA GLU A 210 6.28 -12.76 -7.31
C GLU A 210 6.05 -11.26 -7.60
N ALA A 211 7.00 -10.61 -8.27
CA ALA A 211 6.90 -9.21 -8.66
C ALA A 211 5.77 -8.97 -9.67
N LEU A 212 5.63 -9.83 -10.69
CA LEU A 212 4.56 -9.72 -11.69
C LEU A 212 3.18 -9.91 -11.05
N ARG A 213 3.04 -10.90 -10.15
CA ARG A 213 1.81 -11.10 -9.39
C ARG A 213 1.50 -9.89 -8.52
N LEU A 214 2.49 -9.36 -7.81
CA LEU A 214 2.30 -8.17 -6.98
C LEU A 214 1.91 -6.96 -7.86
N GLU A 215 2.55 -6.77 -9.01
CA GLU A 215 2.20 -5.71 -9.95
C GLU A 215 0.75 -5.84 -10.44
N GLN A 216 0.29 -7.06 -10.76
CA GLN A 216 -1.12 -7.32 -11.08
C GLN A 216 -2.05 -7.01 -9.91
N ASP A 217 -1.71 -7.46 -8.70
CA ASP A 217 -2.45 -7.17 -7.48
C ASP A 217 -2.52 -5.65 -7.21
N LEU A 218 -1.45 -4.91 -7.53
CA LEU A 218 -1.35 -3.45 -7.42
C LEU A 218 -2.09 -2.70 -8.53
N ILE A 219 -2.09 -3.22 -9.77
CA ILE A 219 -2.89 -2.70 -10.88
C ILE A 219 -4.39 -2.86 -10.58
N ASN A 220 -4.77 -3.96 -9.93
CA ASN A 220 -6.11 -4.12 -9.40
C ASN A 220 -6.44 -3.08 -8.31
N ARG A 221 -5.42 -2.50 -7.63
CA ARG A 221 -5.59 -1.33 -6.75
C ARG A 221 -5.85 0.01 -7.48
N VAL A 222 -5.79 0.04 -8.82
CA VAL A 222 -6.18 1.21 -9.65
C VAL A 222 -7.71 1.20 -9.91
N GLY A 223 -8.42 0.14 -9.50
CA GLY A 223 -9.83 -0.12 -9.77
C GLY A 223 -10.77 1.00 -9.31
N SER A 224 -10.66 1.47 -8.06
CA SER A 224 -11.47 2.59 -7.55
C SER A 224 -11.33 3.88 -8.35
N SER A 225 -10.13 4.19 -8.85
CA SER A 225 -9.87 5.38 -9.67
C SER A 225 -10.50 5.25 -11.07
N ARG A 226 -10.38 4.07 -11.70
CA ARG A 226 -11.05 3.79 -12.98
C ARG A 226 -12.57 3.81 -12.84
N LEU A 227 -13.10 3.29 -11.74
CA LEU A 227 -14.53 3.29 -11.43
C LEU A 227 -15.06 4.71 -11.19
N LYS A 228 -14.32 5.53 -10.42
CA LYS A 228 -14.60 6.97 -10.26
C LYS A 228 -14.67 7.68 -11.61
N ASN A 229 -13.69 7.44 -12.50
CA ASN A 229 -13.66 8.06 -13.82
C ASN A 229 -14.83 7.60 -14.72
N LYS A 230 -15.24 6.33 -14.66
CA LYS A 230 -16.46 5.85 -15.34
C LYS A 230 -17.70 6.59 -14.87
N ILE A 231 -17.85 6.79 -13.56
CA ILE A 231 -18.99 7.52 -12.98
C ILE A 231 -18.93 9.00 -13.35
N LEU A 232 -17.76 9.65 -13.28
CA LEU A 232 -17.60 11.05 -13.71
C LEU A 232 -17.94 11.23 -15.20
N THR A 233 -17.52 10.29 -16.05
CA THR A 233 -17.85 10.29 -17.48
C THR A 233 -19.36 10.14 -17.70
N TYR A 234 -20.01 9.23 -16.97
CA TYR A 234 -21.46 9.05 -17.01
C TYR A 234 -22.22 10.29 -16.53
N LEU A 235 -21.73 10.94 -15.47
CA LEU A 235 -22.38 12.12 -14.90
C LEU A 235 -22.30 13.33 -15.82
N GLY A 236 -21.16 13.56 -16.50
CA GLY A 236 -20.96 14.74 -17.33
C GLY A 236 -21.30 16.02 -16.57
N ASP A 237 -22.17 16.85 -17.13
CA ASP A 237 -22.61 18.11 -16.53
C ASP A 237 -23.41 17.93 -15.22
N MET A 238 -23.97 16.74 -14.98
CA MET A 238 -24.72 16.44 -13.75
C MET A 238 -23.80 16.29 -12.52
N VAL A 239 -22.48 16.29 -12.68
CA VAL A 239 -21.53 16.04 -11.59
C VAL A 239 -21.73 16.99 -10.40
N ASN A 240 -22.11 18.25 -10.65
CA ASN A 240 -22.33 19.25 -9.60
C ASN A 240 -23.62 19.02 -8.80
N ASN A 241 -24.49 18.14 -9.29
CA ASN A 241 -25.79 17.82 -8.72
C ASN A 241 -25.80 16.47 -8.01
N VAL A 242 -24.68 15.75 -7.99
CA VAL A 242 -24.57 14.40 -7.42
C VAL A 242 -23.39 14.32 -6.46
N ALA A 243 -23.63 13.76 -5.28
CA ALA A 243 -22.58 13.30 -4.38
C ALA A 243 -22.58 11.79 -4.31
N VAL A 244 -21.40 11.17 -4.40
CA VAL A 244 -21.19 9.73 -4.35
C VAL A 244 -20.10 9.44 -3.35
N SER A 245 -20.31 8.46 -2.47
CA SER A 245 -19.25 7.84 -1.68
C SER A 245 -19.33 6.34 -1.85
N PHE A 246 -18.22 5.74 -2.28
CA PHE A 246 -18.07 4.31 -2.54
C PHE A 246 -17.03 3.70 -1.61
N TYR A 247 -17.24 2.44 -1.22
CA TYR A 247 -16.25 1.63 -0.52
C TYR A 247 -16.41 0.16 -0.86
N ASP A 248 -15.35 -0.45 -1.38
CA ASP A 248 -15.27 -1.90 -1.60
C ASP A 248 -14.86 -2.57 -0.29
N VAL A 249 -15.68 -3.48 0.20
CA VAL A 249 -15.42 -4.14 1.48
C VAL A 249 -14.25 -5.12 1.38
N THR A 250 -14.10 -5.79 0.24
CA THR A 250 -13.10 -6.84 0.03
C THR A 250 -11.72 -6.22 -0.11
N THR A 251 -11.59 -5.20 -0.96
CA THR A 251 -10.29 -4.55 -1.24
C THR A 251 -9.98 -3.39 -0.32
N LYS A 252 -10.97 -2.90 0.45
CA LYS A 252 -10.89 -1.72 1.32
C LYS A 252 -10.66 -0.41 0.55
N GLU A 253 -10.82 -0.44 -0.77
CA GLU A 253 -10.71 0.75 -1.61
C GLU A 253 -11.92 1.64 -1.50
N SER A 254 -11.72 2.94 -1.72
CA SER A 254 -12.81 3.90 -1.69
C SER A 254 -12.53 5.10 -2.58
N PHE A 255 -13.60 5.77 -2.99
CA PHE A 255 -13.51 7.09 -3.59
C PHE A 255 -14.79 7.86 -3.27
N ASP A 256 -14.74 9.16 -3.47
CA ASP A 256 -15.90 10.03 -3.42
C ASP A 256 -15.94 11.04 -4.57
N ILE A 257 -17.13 11.57 -4.83
CA ILE A 257 -17.45 12.69 -5.72
C ILE A 257 -18.34 13.61 -4.88
N ASN A 258 -17.91 14.85 -4.63
CA ASN A 258 -18.60 15.78 -3.73
C ASN A 258 -18.91 15.18 -2.34
N GLY A 259 -18.01 14.33 -1.83
CA GLY A 259 -18.29 13.44 -0.69
C GLY A 259 -18.64 14.15 0.61
N ASP A 260 -18.09 15.35 0.81
CA ASP A 260 -18.21 16.16 2.03
C ASP A 260 -19.30 17.24 1.94
N VAL A 261 -19.98 17.36 0.79
CA VAL A 261 -21.10 18.28 0.64
C VAL A 261 -22.28 17.79 1.50
N LEU A 262 -22.85 18.69 2.31
CA LEU A 262 -23.99 18.37 3.16
C LEU A 262 -25.31 18.45 2.39
N PHE A 263 -26.15 17.42 2.55
CA PHE A 263 -27.49 17.37 1.98
C PHE A 263 -28.53 17.17 3.07
N LYS A 264 -29.76 17.58 2.78
CA LYS A 264 -30.93 17.17 3.57
C LYS A 264 -31.18 15.67 3.32
N ALA A 265 -30.79 14.82 4.26
CA ALA A 265 -30.70 13.39 4.00
C ALA A 265 -32.06 12.68 3.81
N GLY A 266 -33.18 13.37 4.09
CA GLY A 266 -34.51 12.77 3.99
C GLY A 266 -34.60 11.54 4.90
N SER A 267 -35.23 10.45 4.44
CA SER A 267 -35.38 9.24 5.27
C SER A 267 -34.11 8.39 5.43
N THR A 268 -32.99 8.72 4.78
CA THR A 268 -31.74 7.94 4.93
C THR A 268 -31.16 8.07 6.35
N HIS A 269 -31.41 9.18 7.05
CA HIS A 269 -30.99 9.39 8.46
C HIS A 269 -31.57 8.36 9.45
N LYS A 270 -32.59 7.61 9.05
CA LYS A 270 -33.18 6.55 9.89
C LYS A 270 -32.21 5.38 10.07
N VAL A 271 -31.22 5.22 9.18
CA VAL A 271 -30.14 4.23 9.35
C VAL A 271 -29.22 4.58 10.53
N PRO A 272 -28.52 5.74 10.57
CA PRO A 272 -27.69 6.09 11.72
C PRO A 272 -28.49 6.18 13.03
N LEU A 273 -29.75 6.62 12.99
CA LEU A 273 -30.65 6.62 14.15
C LEU A 273 -30.78 5.22 14.78
N ASN A 274 -31.01 4.21 13.95
CA ASN A 274 -31.17 2.83 14.43
C ASN A 274 -29.83 2.18 14.82
N ILE A 275 -28.71 2.58 14.20
CA ILE A 275 -27.37 2.16 14.63
C ILE A 275 -27.11 2.64 16.07
N VAL A 276 -27.40 3.90 16.37
CA VAL A 276 -27.27 4.44 17.74
C VAL A 276 -28.22 3.73 18.70
N LEU A 277 -29.48 3.52 18.32
CA LEU A 277 -30.44 2.76 19.15
C LEU A 277 -29.85 1.41 19.55
N TYR A 278 -29.37 0.63 18.59
CA TYR A 278 -28.85 -0.71 18.89
C TYR A 278 -27.50 -0.72 19.60
N ASP A 279 -26.69 0.33 19.51
CA ASP A 279 -25.52 0.50 20.38
C ASP A 279 -25.92 0.76 21.84
N LEU A 280 -26.99 1.54 22.06
CA LEU A 280 -27.55 1.78 23.39
C LEU A 280 -28.22 0.53 23.96
N VAL A 281 -28.84 -0.30 23.12
CA VAL A 281 -29.39 -1.60 23.53
C VAL A 281 -28.28 -2.56 23.91
N GLN A 282 -27.24 -2.68 23.08
CA GLN A 282 -26.10 -3.56 23.36
C GLN A 282 -25.36 -3.18 24.64
N SER A 283 -25.27 -1.87 24.95
CA SER A 283 -24.68 -1.38 26.19
C SER A 283 -25.62 -1.43 27.41
N GLY A 284 -26.84 -1.95 27.26
CA GLY A 284 -27.82 -2.08 28.34
C GLY A 284 -28.50 -0.77 28.76
N LYS A 285 -28.29 0.33 28.03
CA LYS A 285 -28.88 1.65 28.35
C LYS A 285 -30.33 1.79 27.88
N ILE A 286 -30.72 1.05 26.84
CA ILE A 286 -32.10 0.98 26.35
C ILE A 286 -32.53 -0.48 26.31
N ASN A 287 -33.74 -0.77 26.78
CA ASN A 287 -34.38 -2.06 26.57
C ASN A 287 -35.36 -1.94 25.39
N LEU A 288 -35.29 -2.88 24.44
CA LEU A 288 -36.15 -2.86 23.25
C LEU A 288 -37.65 -2.96 23.56
N ASN A 289 -38.01 -3.53 24.70
CA ASN A 289 -39.40 -3.66 25.17
C ASN A 289 -39.88 -2.43 25.94
N SER A 290 -38.99 -1.50 26.30
CA SER A 290 -39.40 -0.23 26.89
C SER A 290 -40.23 0.57 25.90
N LYS A 291 -41.25 1.26 26.41
CA LYS A 291 -42.19 2.04 25.60
C LYS A 291 -41.82 3.52 25.58
N VAL A 292 -42.07 4.16 24.46
CA VAL A 292 -41.99 5.61 24.27
C VAL A 292 -43.41 6.14 24.14
N GLU A 293 -43.72 7.16 24.93
CA GLU A 293 -45.00 7.87 24.87
C GLU A 293 -45.12 8.69 23.58
N TYR A 294 -46.29 8.67 22.97
CA TYR A 294 -46.58 9.51 21.81
C TYR A 294 -47.12 10.87 22.28
N VAL A 295 -46.54 11.95 21.76
CA VAL A 295 -46.98 13.33 21.98
C VAL A 295 -47.23 13.94 20.62
N HIS A 296 -48.49 14.22 20.28
CA HIS A 296 -48.90 14.63 18.94
C HIS A 296 -48.09 15.84 18.42
N SER A 297 -47.96 16.89 19.24
CA SER A 297 -47.22 18.11 18.90
C SER A 297 -45.72 17.94 18.66
N GLN A 298 -45.13 16.82 19.09
CA GLN A 298 -43.69 16.54 18.93
C GLN A 298 -43.42 15.48 17.87
N HIS A 299 -44.32 14.50 17.73
CA HIS A 299 -44.03 13.29 16.95
C HIS A 299 -44.83 13.21 15.65
N TYR A 300 -45.96 13.90 15.52
CA TYR A 300 -46.75 13.85 14.30
C TYR A 300 -45.98 14.48 13.12
N GLU A 301 -45.77 13.68 12.09
CA GLU A 301 -45.24 14.11 10.80
C GLU A 301 -45.91 13.25 9.72
N GLY A 302 -46.61 13.90 8.79
CA GLY A 302 -47.26 13.22 7.66
C GLY A 302 -46.26 12.62 6.66
N GLY A 303 -46.77 12.11 5.54
CA GLY A 303 -45.95 11.50 4.51
C GLY A 303 -45.81 9.99 4.71
N SER A 304 -44.58 9.45 4.64
CA SER A 304 -44.36 7.99 4.74
C SER A 304 -44.54 7.47 6.16
N GLY A 305 -45.28 6.38 6.30
CA GLY A 305 -45.48 5.69 7.57
C GLY A 305 -46.87 5.11 7.72
N VAL A 306 -46.97 4.11 8.57
CA VAL A 306 -48.21 3.37 8.88
C VAL A 306 -48.83 3.86 10.19
N LEU A 307 -48.04 4.41 11.13
CA LEU A 307 -48.52 4.84 12.45
C LEU A 307 -49.58 5.94 12.38
N GLN A 308 -49.51 6.82 11.38
CA GLN A 308 -50.53 7.85 11.17
C GLN A 308 -51.93 7.29 10.95
N GLY A 309 -52.04 6.07 10.40
CA GLY A 309 -53.32 5.38 10.18
C GLY A 309 -53.89 4.70 11.44
N TYR A 310 -53.12 4.64 12.53
CA TYR A 310 -53.56 4.06 13.81
C TYR A 310 -53.94 5.13 14.84
N LEU A 311 -53.86 6.41 14.49
CA LEU A 311 -54.25 7.51 15.37
C LEU A 311 -55.76 7.53 15.59
N VAL A 312 -56.17 7.68 16.85
CA VAL A 312 -57.57 7.96 17.22
C VAL A 312 -57.61 9.37 17.78
N GLY A 313 -57.97 10.34 16.93
CA GLY A 313 -57.73 11.76 17.22
C GLY A 313 -56.24 12.05 17.30
N GLU A 314 -55.78 12.69 18.37
CA GLU A 314 -54.36 12.98 18.61
C GLU A 314 -53.66 11.92 19.47
N TYR A 315 -54.29 10.75 19.65
CA TYR A 315 -53.78 9.69 20.50
C TYR A 315 -53.23 8.50 19.72
N LEU A 316 -52.05 8.03 20.14
CA LEU A 316 -51.46 6.75 19.76
C LEU A 316 -51.00 6.05 21.05
N PRO A 317 -51.30 4.75 21.24
CA PRO A 317 -50.77 4.00 22.38
C PRO A 317 -49.23 4.03 22.42
N PRO A 318 -48.59 3.94 23.60
CA PRO A 318 -47.14 3.94 23.72
C PRO A 318 -46.51 2.78 22.96
N GLN A 319 -45.44 3.06 22.21
CA GLN A 319 -44.82 2.10 21.29
C GLN A 319 -43.48 1.61 21.83
N THR A 320 -43.17 0.33 21.66
CA THR A 320 -41.85 -0.22 22.06
C THR A 320 -40.74 0.28 21.14
N PHE A 321 -39.51 0.42 21.65
CA PHE A 321 -38.34 0.71 20.81
C PHE A 321 -38.15 -0.29 19.66
N ALA A 322 -38.44 -1.58 19.89
CA ALA A 322 -38.39 -2.62 18.86
C ALA A 322 -39.31 -2.30 17.67
N GLU A 323 -40.57 -1.95 17.96
CA GLU A 323 -41.57 -1.69 16.94
C GLU A 323 -41.30 -0.36 16.21
N LEU A 324 -40.88 0.66 16.94
CA LEU A 324 -40.48 1.94 16.37
C LEU A 324 -39.28 1.77 15.42
N SER A 325 -38.27 1.00 15.82
CA SER A 325 -37.11 0.65 14.99
C SER A 325 -37.54 -0.02 13.69
N LYS A 326 -38.32 -1.10 13.79
CA LYS A 326 -38.85 -1.85 12.65
C LYS A 326 -39.61 -0.94 11.68
N ARG A 327 -40.59 -0.17 12.16
CA ARG A 327 -41.41 0.71 11.29
C ARG A 327 -40.62 1.84 10.66
N SER A 328 -39.65 2.42 11.40
CA SER A 328 -38.81 3.50 10.87
C SER A 328 -37.98 3.05 9.67
N LEU A 329 -37.54 1.79 9.64
CA LEU A 329 -36.75 1.24 8.54
C LEU A 329 -37.64 0.61 7.46
N LEU A 330 -38.56 -0.29 7.85
CA LEU A 330 -39.37 -1.08 6.92
C LEU A 330 -40.43 -0.25 6.18
N ASN A 331 -41.12 0.64 6.88
CA ASN A 331 -42.19 1.48 6.32
C ASN A 331 -41.74 2.92 6.11
N SER A 332 -40.47 3.22 6.39
CA SER A 332 -39.93 4.57 6.38
C SER A 332 -40.75 5.54 7.24
N ASP A 333 -41.33 5.05 8.35
CA ASP A 333 -42.33 5.76 9.16
C ASP A 333 -41.75 6.98 9.90
N ASN A 334 -42.32 8.16 9.65
CA ASN A 334 -41.87 9.43 10.22
C ASN A 334 -42.21 9.55 11.72
N ILE A 335 -43.43 9.18 12.12
CA ILE A 335 -43.84 9.18 13.54
C ILE A 335 -42.94 8.25 14.34
N ALA A 336 -42.64 7.07 13.80
CA ALA A 336 -41.77 6.11 14.45
C ALA A 336 -40.35 6.67 14.67
N ALA A 337 -39.78 7.33 13.67
CA ALA A 337 -38.46 7.95 13.77
C ALA A 337 -38.43 9.10 14.78
N ASN A 338 -39.46 9.96 14.80
CA ASN A 338 -39.54 11.08 15.75
C ASN A 338 -39.67 10.57 17.19
N MET A 339 -40.47 9.53 17.44
CA MET A 339 -40.55 8.87 18.75
C MET A 339 -39.20 8.24 19.16
N LEU A 340 -38.47 7.59 18.24
CA LEU A 340 -37.13 7.06 18.54
C LEU A 340 -36.15 8.17 18.95
N ILE A 341 -36.16 9.30 18.24
CA ILE A 341 -35.29 10.45 18.55
C ILE A 341 -35.59 10.95 19.97
N THR A 342 -36.86 11.14 20.33
CA THR A 342 -37.27 11.55 21.68
C THR A 342 -36.83 10.52 22.72
N GLY A 343 -37.10 9.24 22.50
CA GLY A 343 -36.75 8.17 23.43
C GLY A 343 -35.24 8.04 23.65
N ILE A 344 -34.42 8.17 22.61
CA ILE A 344 -32.96 8.17 22.72
C ILE A 344 -32.49 9.40 23.50
N ASN A 345 -33.05 10.59 23.22
CA ASN A 345 -32.67 11.84 23.86
C ASN A 345 -33.01 11.90 25.37
N GLN A 346 -33.89 11.03 25.87
CA GLN A 346 -34.08 10.85 27.31
C GLN A 346 -32.89 10.16 28.00
N VAL A 347 -32.06 9.44 27.24
CA VAL A 347 -30.90 8.67 27.75
C VAL A 347 -29.58 9.37 27.42
N THR A 348 -29.41 9.84 26.18
CA THR A 348 -28.19 10.53 25.71
C THR A 348 -28.51 11.41 24.50
N SER A 349 -27.67 12.40 24.22
CA SER A 349 -27.82 13.20 23.01
C SER A 349 -27.50 12.37 21.76
N LEU A 350 -28.47 12.25 20.86
CA LEU A 350 -28.31 11.54 19.58
C LEU A 350 -27.12 12.05 18.76
N TYR A 351 -26.94 13.38 18.67
CA TYR A 351 -25.83 13.99 17.94
C TYR A 351 -24.47 13.76 18.59
N ARG A 352 -24.42 13.59 19.91
CA ARG A 352 -23.21 13.19 20.62
C ARG A 352 -22.81 11.76 20.23
N GLU A 353 -23.78 10.84 20.16
CA GLU A 353 -23.50 9.47 19.72
C GLU A 353 -23.12 9.39 18.23
N TYR A 354 -23.77 10.19 17.36
CA TYR A 354 -23.33 10.36 15.98
C TYR A 354 -21.88 10.85 15.90
N GLY A 355 -21.51 11.87 16.69
CA GLY A 355 -20.15 12.39 16.68
C GLY A 355 -19.10 11.37 17.13
N LYS A 356 -19.44 10.48 18.07
CA LYS A 356 -18.54 9.36 18.45
C LYS A 356 -18.32 8.40 17.29
N ILE A 357 -19.36 8.08 16.53
CA ILE A 357 -19.27 7.17 15.37
C ILE A 357 -18.49 7.82 14.22
N LEU A 358 -18.66 9.13 14.03
CA LEU A 358 -17.96 9.89 12.99
C LEU A 358 -16.52 10.26 13.39
N GLU A 359 -16.15 10.05 14.66
CA GLU A 359 -14.88 10.43 15.29
C GLU A 359 -14.66 11.95 15.34
N GLU A 360 -15.73 12.73 15.30
CA GLU A 360 -15.69 14.19 15.34
C GLU A 360 -16.97 14.79 15.98
N PRO A 361 -16.89 15.85 16.79
CA PRO A 361 -18.07 16.50 17.33
C PRO A 361 -18.95 17.12 16.24
N LEU A 362 -20.24 16.78 16.22
CA LEU A 362 -21.22 17.43 15.34
C LEU A 362 -21.75 18.71 16.01
N ASN A 363 -21.22 19.86 15.59
CA ASN A 363 -21.71 21.19 16.00
C ASN A 363 -22.95 21.64 15.23
N ARG A 364 -23.75 20.70 14.72
CA ARG A 364 -24.94 20.96 13.92
C ARG A 364 -26.04 19.96 14.26
N THR A 365 -27.28 20.37 14.07
CA THR A 365 -28.47 19.53 14.29
C THR A 365 -29.32 19.45 13.03
N GLY A 366 -30.34 18.61 13.08
CA GLY A 366 -31.24 18.33 11.97
C GLY A 366 -30.73 17.27 11.00
N ASN A 367 -31.52 17.06 9.96
CA ASN A 367 -31.36 16.01 8.97
C ASN A 367 -30.31 16.38 7.90
N LEU A 368 -29.06 16.65 8.30
CA LEU A 368 -27.97 17.10 7.43
C LEU A 368 -26.76 16.18 7.51
N PHE A 369 -26.42 15.54 6.38
CA PHE A 369 -25.32 14.59 6.30
C PHE A 369 -24.59 14.68 4.96
N SER A 370 -23.29 14.41 4.97
CA SER A 370 -22.52 14.17 3.75
C SER A 370 -22.57 12.69 3.36
N THR A 371 -22.16 12.38 2.13
CA THR A 371 -22.12 10.98 1.70
C THR A 371 -20.98 10.22 2.38
N ASN A 372 -19.86 10.90 2.68
CA ASN A 372 -18.75 10.33 3.44
C ASN A 372 -19.14 9.99 4.89
N GLU A 373 -19.96 10.81 5.53
CA GLU A 373 -20.48 10.54 6.88
C GLU A 373 -21.42 9.33 6.88
N MET A 374 -22.38 9.28 5.94
CA MET A 374 -23.27 8.12 5.80
C MET A 374 -22.50 6.83 5.54
N ARG A 375 -21.43 6.89 4.75
CA ARG A 375 -20.56 5.74 4.51
C ARG A 375 -19.95 5.23 5.82
N LYS A 376 -19.49 6.10 6.72
CA LYS A 376 -18.93 5.68 8.03
C LYS A 376 -19.97 4.91 8.86
N PHE A 377 -21.22 5.36 8.89
CA PHE A 377 -22.31 4.65 9.57
C PHE A 377 -22.57 3.27 8.96
N LEU A 378 -22.66 3.19 7.62
CA LEU A 378 -22.85 1.91 6.92
C LEU A 378 -21.66 0.97 7.11
N LEU A 379 -20.44 1.50 7.17
CA LEU A 379 -19.23 0.72 7.42
C LEU A 379 -19.26 0.13 8.82
N LYS A 380 -19.60 0.93 9.83
CA LYS A 380 -19.82 0.44 11.20
C LYS A 380 -20.90 -0.65 11.25
N LEU A 381 -22.01 -0.47 10.55
CA LEU A 381 -23.09 -1.46 10.45
C LEU A 381 -22.60 -2.78 9.83
N TYR A 382 -21.81 -2.70 8.75
CA TYR A 382 -21.26 -3.86 8.06
C TYR A 382 -20.22 -4.61 8.90
N GLU A 383 -19.23 -3.89 9.45
CA GLU A 383 -18.09 -4.49 10.15
C GLU A 383 -18.44 -5.01 11.55
N ASN A 384 -19.47 -4.46 12.20
CA ASN A 384 -19.87 -4.88 13.55
C ASN A 384 -21.06 -5.83 13.59
N LYS A 385 -21.48 -6.42 12.46
CA LYS A 385 -22.61 -7.36 12.43
C LYS A 385 -22.44 -8.56 13.39
N ASP A 386 -21.19 -8.95 13.65
CA ASP A 386 -20.85 -10.09 14.50
C ASP A 386 -20.63 -9.70 15.99
N ASN A 387 -20.46 -8.40 16.27
CA ASN A 387 -20.24 -7.86 17.64
C ASN A 387 -21.50 -7.26 18.26
N ASN A 388 -22.43 -6.73 17.46
CA ASN A 388 -23.74 -6.27 17.90
C ASN A 388 -24.83 -7.18 17.30
N PRO A 389 -25.40 -8.13 18.06
CA PRO A 389 -26.35 -9.11 17.55
C PRO A 389 -27.66 -8.50 17.01
N TYR A 390 -27.93 -7.23 17.29
CA TYR A 390 -29.12 -6.52 16.83
C TYR A 390 -28.96 -5.91 15.43
N TYR A 391 -27.73 -5.69 14.96
CA TYR A 391 -27.47 -5.08 13.64
C TYR A 391 -28.03 -5.91 12.48
N LYS A 392 -28.12 -7.24 12.64
CA LYS A 392 -28.79 -8.12 11.67
C LYS A 392 -30.24 -7.69 11.39
N ASN A 393 -30.92 -7.10 12.38
CA ASN A 393 -32.29 -6.62 12.21
C ASN A 393 -32.33 -5.39 11.31
N ILE A 394 -31.38 -4.45 11.46
CA ILE A 394 -31.27 -3.29 10.54
C ILE A 394 -31.08 -3.80 9.12
N ILE A 395 -30.09 -4.68 8.92
CA ILE A 395 -29.77 -5.22 7.59
C ILE A 395 -31.00 -5.90 6.98
N GLN A 396 -31.69 -6.74 7.76
CA GLN A 396 -32.90 -7.43 7.28
C GLN A 396 -34.02 -6.45 6.91
N TYR A 397 -34.32 -5.48 7.76
CA TYR A 397 -35.35 -4.48 7.46
C TYR A 397 -35.00 -3.64 6.23
N LEU A 398 -33.73 -3.31 6.03
CA LEU A 398 -33.27 -2.60 4.83
C LEU A 398 -33.48 -3.44 3.57
N LYS A 399 -33.13 -4.73 3.59
CA LYS A 399 -33.39 -5.67 2.48
C LYS A 399 -34.87 -5.76 2.14
N ASP A 400 -35.71 -5.87 3.16
CA ASP A 400 -37.16 -6.07 2.99
C ASP A 400 -37.89 -4.80 2.52
N SER A 401 -37.36 -3.61 2.83
CA SER A 401 -38.03 -2.32 2.60
C SER A 401 -37.94 -1.77 1.17
N SER A 402 -36.92 -2.17 0.42
CA SER A 402 -36.44 -1.41 -0.75
C SER A 402 -36.14 -2.27 -1.98
N THR A 403 -36.69 -3.49 -2.05
CA THR A 403 -36.53 -4.44 -3.15
C THR A 403 -36.79 -3.79 -4.51
N GLY A 404 -35.79 -3.81 -5.40
CA GLY A 404 -35.90 -3.29 -6.77
C GLY A 404 -35.95 -1.77 -6.91
N VAL A 405 -35.88 -0.99 -5.82
CA VAL A 405 -35.98 0.47 -5.85
C VAL A 405 -34.60 1.11 -5.94
N ARG A 406 -34.46 2.12 -6.83
CA ARG A 406 -33.24 2.95 -7.01
C ARG A 406 -31.97 2.12 -7.14
N MET A 407 -31.13 2.03 -6.10
CA MET A 407 -29.89 1.24 -6.12
C MET A 407 -30.15 -0.23 -6.47
N GLY A 408 -31.28 -0.78 -6.00
CA GLY A 408 -31.66 -2.17 -6.25
C GLY A 408 -32.20 -2.45 -7.65
N ARG A 409 -32.37 -1.45 -8.52
CA ARG A 409 -33.10 -1.60 -9.80
C ARG A 409 -32.42 -2.57 -10.79
N TYR A 410 -31.10 -2.59 -10.83
CA TYR A 410 -30.31 -3.41 -11.79
C TYR A 410 -29.40 -4.42 -11.09
N ILE A 411 -29.58 -4.62 -9.79
CA ILE A 411 -28.80 -5.54 -8.97
C ILE A 411 -29.75 -6.65 -8.52
N PRO A 412 -29.32 -7.93 -8.48
CA PRO A 412 -30.16 -9.03 -8.01
C PRO A 412 -30.86 -8.74 -6.68
N GLU A 413 -32.12 -9.18 -6.56
CA GLU A 413 -32.90 -9.02 -5.34
C GLU A 413 -32.31 -9.83 -4.18
N GLY A 414 -32.56 -9.39 -2.94
CA GLY A 414 -32.13 -10.10 -1.72
C GLY A 414 -30.66 -9.88 -1.30
N ILE A 415 -29.82 -9.35 -2.19
CA ILE A 415 -28.44 -8.96 -1.84
C ILE A 415 -28.27 -7.45 -1.58
N VAL A 416 -29.28 -6.62 -1.82
CA VAL A 416 -29.23 -5.17 -1.60
C VAL A 416 -29.94 -4.83 -0.29
N ALA A 417 -29.23 -4.22 0.65
CA ALA A 417 -29.78 -3.62 1.86
C ALA A 417 -29.64 -2.10 1.78
N ASN A 418 -30.67 -1.42 1.29
CA ASN A 418 -30.64 0.03 1.08
C ASN A 418 -31.77 0.77 1.80
N LYS A 419 -31.54 2.07 2.02
CA LYS A 419 -32.54 3.01 2.51
C LYS A 419 -32.60 4.20 1.57
N TYR A 420 -33.74 4.32 0.90
CA TYR A 420 -34.04 5.48 0.08
C TYR A 420 -34.51 6.67 0.94
N GLY A 421 -34.23 7.89 0.45
CA GLY A 421 -34.68 9.15 1.06
C GLY A 421 -35.14 10.16 0.01
N SER A 422 -36.01 11.09 0.41
CA SER A 422 -36.40 12.21 -0.45
C SER A 422 -36.66 13.46 0.38
N PHE A 423 -36.39 14.63 -0.20
CA PHE A 423 -36.71 15.92 0.38
C PHE A 423 -36.83 16.98 -0.73
N GLN A 424 -37.98 17.65 -0.82
CA GLN A 424 -38.25 18.73 -1.80
C GLN A 424 -37.85 18.38 -3.25
N GLY A 425 -38.22 17.19 -3.73
CA GLY A 425 -37.91 16.75 -5.10
C GLY A 425 -36.50 16.20 -5.29
N ASN A 426 -35.65 16.22 -4.26
CA ASN A 426 -34.33 15.58 -4.27
C ASN A 426 -34.44 14.14 -3.81
N TYR A 427 -33.74 13.23 -4.48
CA TYR A 427 -33.82 11.80 -4.23
C TYR A 427 -32.46 11.22 -3.87
N HIS A 428 -32.45 10.33 -2.89
CA HIS A 428 -31.25 9.78 -2.28
C HIS A 428 -31.38 8.27 -2.13
N ASP A 429 -30.24 7.59 -2.10
CA ASP A 429 -30.19 6.20 -1.69
C ASP A 429 -28.83 5.86 -1.08
N ILE A 430 -28.85 5.05 -0.02
CA ILE A 430 -27.66 4.62 0.70
C ILE A 430 -27.79 3.13 0.97
N GLY A 431 -26.73 2.36 0.87
CA GLY A 431 -26.86 0.93 1.10
C GLY A 431 -25.57 0.14 1.12
N ILE A 432 -25.77 -1.13 1.48
CA ILE A 432 -24.77 -2.19 1.44
C ILE A 432 -25.27 -3.22 0.42
N VAL A 433 -24.43 -3.55 -0.55
CA VAL A 433 -24.67 -4.63 -1.50
C VAL A 433 -23.80 -5.81 -1.12
N PHE A 434 -24.43 -6.95 -0.84
CA PHE A 434 -23.80 -8.21 -0.46
C PHE A 434 -23.50 -9.08 -1.71
N GLY A 435 -22.70 -10.13 -1.54
CA GLY A 435 -22.32 -11.06 -2.62
C GLY A 435 -20.83 -11.42 -2.52
N ASP A 436 -20.24 -11.88 -3.62
CA ASP A 436 -18.82 -12.26 -3.68
C ASP A 436 -17.87 -11.04 -3.54
N ARG A 437 -18.35 -9.85 -3.95
CA ARG A 437 -17.64 -8.58 -3.85
C ARG A 437 -18.51 -7.52 -3.16
N PRO A 438 -18.73 -7.64 -1.84
CA PRO A 438 -19.59 -6.72 -1.11
C PRO A 438 -19.07 -5.28 -1.16
N PHE A 439 -19.97 -4.30 -1.18
CA PHE A 439 -19.61 -2.89 -1.19
C PHE A 439 -20.65 -2.01 -0.52
N ILE A 440 -20.21 -0.82 -0.14
CA ILE A 440 -21.04 0.26 0.40
C ILE A 440 -21.10 1.37 -0.64
N LEU A 441 -22.30 1.88 -0.86
CA LEU A 441 -22.54 2.97 -1.80
C LEU A 441 -23.53 3.96 -1.21
N VAL A 442 -23.23 5.24 -1.35
CA VAL A 442 -24.04 6.34 -0.85
C VAL A 442 -24.16 7.37 -1.96
N ILE A 443 -25.39 7.66 -2.40
CA ILE A 443 -25.64 8.58 -3.52
C ILE A 443 -26.71 9.59 -3.11
N TYR A 444 -26.31 10.86 -3.03
CA TYR A 444 -27.21 12.00 -2.86
C TYR A 444 -27.28 12.80 -4.16
N THR A 445 -28.46 13.35 -4.43
CA THR A 445 -28.71 14.14 -5.64
C THR A 445 -29.37 15.45 -5.26
N LYS A 446 -29.20 16.48 -6.08
CA LYS A 446 -29.85 17.77 -5.90
C LYS A 446 -30.29 18.32 -7.25
N ASP A 447 -31.53 18.81 -7.34
CA ASP A 447 -32.06 19.49 -8.53
C ASP A 447 -31.98 18.64 -9.83
N LEU A 448 -32.21 17.32 -9.72
CA LEU A 448 -32.23 16.39 -10.86
C LEU A 448 -33.61 15.78 -11.10
N SER A 449 -34.17 16.02 -12.27
CA SER A 449 -35.48 15.46 -12.68
C SER A 449 -35.47 13.94 -12.90
N ASN A 450 -34.30 13.37 -13.22
CA ASN A 450 -34.08 11.94 -13.47
C ASN A 450 -33.27 11.24 -12.36
N ALA A 451 -33.25 11.81 -11.14
CA ALA A 451 -32.40 11.36 -10.03
C ALA A 451 -32.45 9.85 -9.75
N GLU A 452 -33.63 9.24 -9.77
CA GLU A 452 -33.76 7.80 -9.48
C GLU A 452 -33.04 6.92 -10.51
N LYS A 453 -33.07 7.31 -11.79
CA LYS A 453 -32.33 6.64 -12.87
C LYS A 453 -30.83 6.84 -12.67
N VAL A 454 -30.40 8.05 -12.33
CA VAL A 454 -28.99 8.35 -12.05
C VAL A 454 -28.45 7.49 -10.91
N ILE A 455 -29.21 7.36 -9.81
CA ILE A 455 -28.86 6.48 -8.69
C ILE A 455 -28.74 5.02 -9.17
N ALA A 456 -29.72 4.53 -9.93
CA ALA A 456 -29.71 3.16 -10.43
C ALA A 456 -28.53 2.87 -11.37
N ASP A 457 -28.20 3.79 -12.28
CA ASP A 457 -27.14 3.64 -13.26
C ASP A 457 -25.75 3.66 -12.59
N ILE A 458 -25.51 4.57 -11.64
CA ILE A 458 -24.26 4.56 -10.84
C ILE A 458 -24.14 3.25 -10.07
N SER A 459 -25.23 2.79 -9.44
CA SER A 459 -25.24 1.52 -8.69
C SER A 459 -24.89 0.34 -9.59
N LYS A 460 -25.39 0.32 -10.83
CA LYS A 460 -25.05 -0.69 -11.84
C LYS A 460 -23.58 -0.63 -12.23
N ILE A 461 -23.04 0.57 -12.53
CA ILE A 461 -21.63 0.76 -12.89
C ILE A 461 -20.71 0.20 -11.79
N VAL A 462 -21.06 0.43 -10.52
CA VAL A 462 -20.32 -0.10 -9.37
C VAL A 462 -20.47 -1.61 -9.24
N TYR A 463 -21.67 -2.15 -9.44
CA TYR A 463 -21.93 -3.59 -9.33
C TYR A 463 -21.17 -4.41 -10.39
N GLU A 464 -21.06 -3.91 -11.63
CA GLU A 464 -20.42 -4.58 -12.78
C GLU A 464 -18.87 -4.46 -12.80
N ARG A 465 -18.22 -4.14 -11.67
CA ARG A 465 -16.79 -3.80 -11.58
C ARG A 465 -15.81 -4.97 -11.62
#